data_AF-A0A0H5RKV2-F1
#
_entry.id   AF-A0A0H5RKV2-F1
#
_cell.length_a   1.000
_cell.length_b   1.000
_cell.length_c   1.000
_cell.angle_alpha   90.00
_cell.angle_beta   90.00
_cell.angle_gamma   90.00
#
_symmetry.space_group_name_H-M   'P 1'
#
loop_
_entity.id
_entity.type
_entity.pdbx_description
1 polymer ?
#
loop_
_entity_poly.entity_id
_entity_poly.type
_entity_poly.pdbx_seq_one_letter_code
_entity_poly.pdbx_strand_id
1 'polypeptide(L)'
;MVKCRVISVPARREGQHLGRLAELTDTSWVTARDPRRTILQRFPVQGRFKDRRVIVRFLGNPSATFAGRIVRFDVADPFVTIIKLDDGRYVLATECLYSLEQPTI
;
A
#
# COMPACT_ATOMS: atom_id res chain seq x y z
N MET A 1 -15.99 -1.50 6.67
CA MET A 1 -16.03 -0.92 5.30
C MET A 1 -15.11 0.30 5.25
N VAL A 2 -13.85 0.13 4.82
CA VAL A 2 -12.89 1.25 4.74
C VAL A 2 -13.12 1.98 3.41
N LYS A 3 -13.76 3.15 3.45
CA LYS A 3 -13.91 4.02 2.27
C LYS A 3 -12.54 4.64 1.95
N CYS A 4 -11.84 4.09 0.96
CA CYS A 4 -10.70 4.79 0.35
C CYS A 4 -11.24 5.97 -0.46
N ARG A 5 -11.00 7.19 0.00
CA ARG A 5 -11.30 8.41 -0.76
C ARG A 5 -10.09 8.68 -1.67
N VAL A 6 -10.27 8.55 -2.98
CA VAL A 6 -9.28 8.99 -3.97
C VAL A 6 -9.15 10.50 -3.82
N ILE A 7 -8.02 10.99 -3.30
CA ILE A 7 -7.75 12.42 -3.21
C ILE A 7 -7.01 12.79 -4.49
N SER A 8 -7.71 13.43 -5.42
CA SER A 8 -7.10 14.13 -6.54
C SER A 8 -6.34 15.35 -6.00
N VAL A 9 -5.01 15.34 -6.15
CA VAL A 9 -4.15 16.46 -5.75
C VAL A 9 -4.18 17.50 -6.87
N PRO A 10 -4.68 18.73 -6.66
CA PRO A 10 -4.60 19.77 -7.69
C PRO A 10 -3.15 20.25 -7.85
N ALA A 11 -2.75 20.48 -9.10
CA ALA A 11 -1.42 20.97 -9.47
C ALA A 11 -1.13 22.33 -8.79
N ARG A 12 0.06 22.46 -8.19
CA ARG A 12 0.55 23.70 -7.57
C ARG A 12 0.50 24.85 -8.57
N ARG A 13 -0.14 25.97 -8.21
CA ARG A 13 0.16 27.28 -8.80
C ARG A 13 1.09 28.03 -7.87
N GLU A 14 2.16 28.56 -8.45
CA GLU A 14 3.24 29.29 -7.83
C GLU A 14 2.95 30.80 -7.94
N GLY A 15 3.11 31.57 -6.85
CA GLY A 15 3.36 33.02 -6.91
C GLY A 15 2.41 33.99 -6.20
N GLN A 16 2.96 34.69 -5.19
CA GLN A 16 2.83 36.15 -4.84
C GLN A 16 1.51 36.64 -4.17
N HIS A 17 1.44 37.58 -3.20
CA HIS A 17 2.39 38.40 -2.41
C HIS A 17 1.65 39.00 -1.17
N LEU A 18 2.41 39.23 -0.09
CA LEU A 18 2.26 40.02 1.16
C LEU A 18 0.93 40.65 1.68
N GLY A 19 0.75 40.53 3.02
CA GLY A 19 0.06 41.48 3.93
C GLY A 19 -0.05 40.92 5.36
N ARG A 20 0.97 41.05 6.21
CA ARG A 20 1.16 42.05 7.31
C ARG A 20 0.30 41.81 8.59
N LEU A 21 1.04 41.51 9.68
CA LEU A 21 0.79 41.69 11.13
C LEU A 21 -0.25 40.81 11.84
N ALA A 22 0.24 39.91 12.71
CA ALA A 22 0.00 40.01 14.16
C ALA A 22 0.93 39.02 14.89
N GLU A 23 1.84 39.56 15.69
CA GLU A 23 2.51 38.82 16.75
C GLU A 23 1.46 38.36 17.76
N LEU A 24 1.20 37.06 17.79
CA LEU A 24 0.60 36.39 18.94
C LEU A 24 1.56 35.28 19.34
N THR A 25 2.39 35.60 20.31
CA THR A 25 3.15 34.64 21.10
C THR A 25 2.17 33.77 21.87
N ASP A 26 1.66 32.73 21.22
CA ASP A 26 1.16 31.56 21.92
C ASP A 26 1.92 30.35 21.38
N THR A 27 2.89 29.91 22.17
CA THR A 27 3.75 28.75 21.92
C THR A 27 2.97 27.43 22.07
N SER A 28 1.68 27.42 21.72
CA SER A 28 0.78 26.27 21.80
C SER A 28 0.70 25.46 20.50
N TRP A 29 1.53 25.76 19.50
CA TRP A 29 1.59 25.01 18.22
C TRP A 29 2.35 23.68 18.28
N VAL A 30 2.83 23.23 19.44
CA VAL A 30 3.70 22.04 19.56
C VAL A 30 2.96 20.69 19.38
N THR A 31 1.63 20.64 19.25
CA THR A 31 0.92 19.33 19.25
C THR A 31 -0.10 19.10 18.14
N ALA A 32 -0.10 19.87 17.06
CA ALA A 32 -0.83 19.47 15.85
C ALA A 32 -0.12 18.27 15.19
N ARG A 33 -0.37 17.06 15.71
CA ARG A 33 0.08 15.80 15.10
C ARG A 33 -0.39 15.80 13.65
N ASP A 34 0.55 15.74 12.70
CA ASP A 34 0.27 15.63 11.28
C ASP A 34 -0.80 14.54 11.05
N PRO A 35 -2.02 14.89 10.57
CA PRO A 35 -3.09 13.93 10.40
C PRO A 35 -2.72 12.78 9.45
N ARG A 36 -1.72 12.97 8.59
CA ARG A 36 -1.16 11.91 7.73
C ARG A 36 -0.47 10.83 8.55
N ARG A 37 0.17 11.18 9.67
CA ARG A 37 0.87 10.23 10.56
C ARG A 37 -0.10 9.26 11.22
N THR A 38 -1.29 9.71 11.60
CA THR A 38 -2.31 8.87 12.25
C THR A 38 -2.98 7.90 11.27
N ILE A 39 -3.12 8.29 9.99
CA ILE A 39 -3.73 7.43 8.96
C ILE A 39 -2.83 6.24 8.62
N LEU A 40 -1.51 6.45 8.55
CA LEU A 40 -0.55 5.39 8.21
C LEU A 40 -0.48 4.28 9.27
N GLN A 41 -0.71 4.62 10.55
CA GLN A 41 -0.78 3.64 11.64
C GLN A 41 -1.96 2.66 11.52
N ARG A 42 -2.93 2.95 10.65
CA ARG A 42 -4.10 2.10 10.42
C ARG A 42 -3.83 0.95 9.45
N PHE A 43 -2.73 1.01 8.69
CA PHE A 43 -2.39 -0.01 7.71
C PHE A 43 -1.31 -0.96 8.24
N PRO A 44 -1.46 -2.27 8.02
CA PRO A 44 -0.53 -3.26 8.52
C PRO A 44 0.86 -3.10 7.90
N VAL A 45 1.88 -3.34 8.72
CA VAL A 45 3.27 -3.42 8.28
C VAL A 45 3.38 -4.53 7.23
N GLN A 46 4.13 -4.24 6.17
CA GLN A 46 4.37 -5.18 5.08
C GLN A 46 5.64 -5.98 5.36
N GLY A 47 5.60 -7.29 5.19
CA GLY A 47 6.75 -8.16 5.43
C GLY A 47 7.71 -8.26 4.23
N ARG A 48 8.77 -9.07 4.43
CA ARG A 48 9.90 -9.24 3.49
C ARG A 48 9.55 -9.82 2.12
N PHE A 49 8.37 -10.41 1.98
CA PHE A 49 7.94 -11.03 0.72
C PHE A 49 7.21 -10.07 -0.22
N LYS A 50 6.94 -8.83 0.23
CA LYS A 50 6.46 -7.77 -0.66
C LYS A 50 7.42 -7.61 -1.86
N ASP A 51 6.83 -7.43 -3.04
CA ASP A 51 7.50 -7.28 -4.34
C ASP A 51 8.26 -8.51 -4.85
N ARG A 52 8.21 -9.66 -4.16
CA ARG A 52 8.85 -10.90 -4.65
C ARG A 52 8.03 -11.53 -5.78
N ARG A 53 8.76 -12.16 -6.71
CA ARG A 53 8.18 -12.98 -7.79
C ARG A 53 7.63 -14.29 -7.22
N VAL A 54 6.47 -14.68 -7.73
CA VAL A 54 5.77 -15.90 -7.32
C VAL A 54 5.17 -16.61 -8.51
N ILE A 55 5.03 -17.92 -8.38
CA ILE A 55 4.20 -18.75 -9.26
C ILE A 55 2.93 -19.10 -8.49
N VAL A 56 1.79 -18.87 -9.13
CA VAL A 56 0.43 -19.09 -8.61
C VAL A 56 -0.20 -20.29 -9.31
N ARG A 57 -0.89 -21.13 -8.54
CA ARG A 57 -1.64 -22.30 -9.02
C ARG A 57 -3.05 -22.30 -8.41
N PHE A 58 -4.06 -22.47 -9.26
CA PHE A 58 -5.46 -22.55 -8.83
C PHE A 58 -5.88 -23.99 -8.61
N LEU A 59 -6.66 -24.25 -7.55
CA LEU A 59 -7.09 -25.60 -7.17
C LEU A 59 -7.95 -26.28 -8.25
N GLY A 60 -8.66 -25.52 -9.08
CA GLY A 60 -9.49 -26.06 -10.17
C GLY A 60 -8.73 -26.48 -11.44
N ASN A 61 -7.47 -26.05 -11.60
CA ASN A 61 -6.65 -26.45 -12.74
C ASN A 61 -5.15 -26.44 -12.34
N PRO A 62 -4.64 -27.53 -11.73
CA PRO A 62 -3.28 -27.58 -11.21
C PRO A 62 -2.21 -27.53 -12.31
N SER A 63 -2.57 -27.79 -13.56
CA SER A 63 -1.67 -27.71 -14.71
C SER A 63 -1.43 -26.28 -15.19
N ALA A 64 -2.32 -25.34 -14.84
CA ALA A 64 -2.16 -23.93 -15.18
C ALA A 64 -1.38 -23.20 -14.07
N THR A 65 -0.12 -22.87 -14.36
CA THR A 65 0.71 -22.01 -13.50
C THR A 65 0.77 -20.60 -14.07
N PHE A 66 0.60 -19.61 -13.20
CA PHE A 66 0.63 -18.19 -13.56
C PHE A 66 1.75 -17.49 -12.81
N ALA A 67 2.56 -16.72 -13.51
CA ALA A 67 3.57 -15.87 -12.89
C ALA A 67 2.94 -14.57 -12.35
N GLY A 68 3.51 -14.06 -11.26
CA GLY A 68 3.04 -12.83 -10.65
C GLY A 68 4.03 -12.22 -9.66
N ARG A 69 3.56 -11.21 -8.93
CA ARG A 69 4.31 -10.49 -7.91
C ARG A 69 3.42 -10.19 -6.71
N ILE A 70 3.96 -10.40 -5.51
CA ILE A 70 3.26 -10.02 -4.27
C ILE A 70 3.23 -8.48 -4.17
N VAL A 71 2.04 -7.89 -4.16
CA VAL A 71 1.86 -6.43 -4.02
C VAL A 71 1.48 -6.01 -2.61
N ARG A 72 1.01 -6.96 -1.80
CA ARG A 72 0.70 -6.77 -0.39
C ARG A 72 1.00 -8.06 0.37
N PHE A 73 1.66 -7.96 1.51
CA PHE A 73 1.98 -9.06 2.41
C PHE A 73 1.94 -8.54 3.85
N ASP A 74 0.76 -8.63 4.47
CA ASP A 74 0.55 -8.14 5.83
C ASP A 74 1.16 -9.12 6.85
N VAL A 75 2.05 -8.63 7.72
CA VAL A 75 2.62 -9.45 8.83
C VAL A 75 1.87 -9.31 10.16
N ALA A 76 0.86 -8.46 10.17
CA ALA A 76 -0.07 -8.26 11.27
C ALA A 76 -1.49 -8.39 10.74
N ASP A 77 -2.46 -8.49 11.65
CA ASP A 77 -3.89 -8.47 11.32
C ASP A 77 -4.19 -7.38 10.26
N PRO A 78 -4.84 -7.73 9.12
CA PRO A 78 -5.65 -8.93 8.85
C PRO A 78 -4.91 -10.10 8.19
N PHE A 79 -3.57 -10.09 8.13
CA PHE A 79 -2.76 -11.14 7.48
C PHE A 79 -3.11 -11.38 6.00
N VAL A 80 -3.52 -10.33 5.30
CA VAL A 80 -3.91 -10.39 3.89
C VAL A 80 -2.67 -10.33 3.00
N THR A 81 -2.61 -11.25 2.04
CA THR A 81 -1.62 -11.25 0.96
C THR A 81 -2.33 -11.10 -0.38
N ILE A 82 -1.91 -10.12 -1.17
CA ILE A 82 -2.43 -9.85 -2.51
C ILE A 82 -1.31 -10.04 -3.51
N ILE A 83 -1.60 -10.79 -4.57
CA ILE A 83 -0.68 -11.10 -5.66
C ILE A 83 -1.22 -10.48 -6.94
N LYS A 84 -0.40 -9.72 -7.64
CA LYS A 84 -0.68 -9.23 -8.99
C LYS A 84 -0.12 -10.23 -10.00
N LEU A 85 -0.98 -10.80 -10.82
CA LEU A 85 -0.59 -11.66 -11.92
C LEU A 85 -0.01 -10.83 -13.07
N ASP A 86 0.82 -11.45 -13.91
CA ASP A 86 1.45 -10.76 -15.05
C ASP A 86 0.43 -10.29 -16.11
N ASP A 87 -0.76 -10.90 -16.15
CA ASP A 87 -1.88 -10.46 -16.99
C ASP A 87 -2.64 -9.23 -16.46
N GLY A 88 -2.22 -8.70 -15.30
CA GLY A 88 -2.80 -7.51 -14.67
C GLY A 88 -3.91 -7.78 -13.66
N ARG A 89 -4.38 -9.02 -13.50
CA ARG A 89 -5.37 -9.38 -12.48
C ARG A 89 -4.75 -9.46 -11.08
N TYR A 90 -5.58 -9.35 -10.05
CA TYR A 90 -5.18 -9.45 -8.65
C TYR A 90 -5.91 -10.60 -7.98
N VAL A 91 -5.19 -11.39 -7.19
CA VAL A 91 -5.73 -12.54 -6.46
C VAL A 91 -5.27 -12.51 -5.01
N LEU A 92 -6.09 -13.08 -4.14
CA LEU A 92 -5.75 -13.29 -2.74
C LEU A 92 -4.99 -14.60 -2.56
N ALA A 93 -4.06 -14.62 -1.62
CA ALA A 93 -3.39 -15.86 -1.21
C ALA A 93 -4.36 -16.94 -0.70
N THR A 94 -5.58 -16.57 -0.29
CA THR A 94 -6.63 -17.52 0.12
C THR A 94 -7.36 -18.18 -1.05
N GLU A 95 -7.23 -17.65 -2.27
CA GLU A 95 -7.90 -18.14 -3.48
C GLU A 95 -7.01 -19.08 -4.31
N CYS A 96 -5.72 -19.18 -3.96
CA CYS A 96 -4.73 -19.91 -4.73
C CYS A 96 -3.59 -20.45 -3.86
N LEU A 97 -2.87 -21.42 -4.38
CA LEU A 97 -1.56 -21.80 -3.86
C LEU A 97 -0.50 -20.98 -4.57
N TYR A 98 0.53 -20.51 -3.85
CA TYR A 98 1.66 -19.81 -4.46
C TYR A 98 2.99 -20.26 -3.86
N SER A 99 4.04 -20.22 -4.68
CA SER A 99 5.41 -20.45 -4.27
C SER A 99 6.31 -19.30 -4.72
N LEU A 100 7.37 -19.02 -3.96
CA LEU A 100 8.39 -18.05 -4.39
C LEU A 100 9.10 -18.61 -5.62
N GLU A 101 9.19 -17.79 -6.67
CA GLU A 101 10.03 -18.11 -7.81
C GLU A 101 11.49 -18.08 -7.36
N GLN A 102 12.19 -19.20 -7.49
CA GLN A 102 13.60 -19.26 -7.14
C GLN A 102 14.38 -18.39 -8.13
N PRO A 103 15.24 -17.47 -7.67
CA PRO A 103 16.11 -16.75 -8.58
C PRO A 103 17.02 -17.78 -9.25
N THR A 104 16.95 -17.86 -10.57
CA THR A 104 17.92 -18.63 -11.36
C THR A 104 19.27 -17.94 -11.18
N ILE A 105 20.25 -18.68 -10.64
CA ILE A 105 21.64 -18.22 -10.42
C ILE A 105 22.35 -18.12 -11.77
#